data_AF-A0A640SJF9-F1
#
_entry.id   AF-A0A640SJF9-F1
#
_cell.length_a   1.000
_cell.length_b   1.000
_cell.length_c   1.000
_cell.angle_alpha   90.00
_cell.angle_beta   90.00
_cell.angle_gamma   90.00
#
_symmetry.space_group_name_H-M   'P 1'
#
loop_
_entity.id
_entity.type
_entity.pdbx_description
1 polymer ?
#
loop_
_entity_poly.entity_id
_entity_poly.type
_entity_poly.pdbx_seq_one_letter_code
_entity_poly.pdbx_strand_id
1 'polypeptide(L)'
;MTAPPPDDCLARNDWICGDYLSTRRQILLDAVGQHIQLTVISVVLGLVIAVPLALLARRRRWTVGPVLGITTVLYTIPSLAMFSLLLPVYGLSATLVVVGLALYSLTLLVRNILAGLDGVPAEAKEAARGMGYGPMRQLLTIELPLAVPAAMAGLRIATVSAVALTTVGAIVGYGGLGNLIYAGMNSFFKAQVLTASVLCVIIAVVFDLLLLGAERLLTPWRRAGRRTRGRTRAGAGAKRLVTAGRRT
;
A
#
# COMPACT_ATOMS: atom_id res chain seq x y z
N MET A 1 13.37 35.43 39.59
CA MET A 1 14.53 34.62 39.17
C MET A 1 13.98 33.33 38.57
N THR A 2 13.79 33.28 37.26
CA THR A 2 13.43 32.05 36.55
C THR A 2 14.69 31.20 36.44
N ALA A 3 14.62 29.91 36.82
CA ALA A 3 15.72 28.98 36.61
C ALA A 3 16.15 29.02 35.13
N PRO A 4 17.47 28.94 34.83
CA PRO A 4 17.92 28.83 33.44
C PRO A 4 17.22 27.64 32.76
N PRO A 5 16.84 27.78 31.48
CA PRO A 5 16.25 26.65 30.76
C PRO A 5 17.22 25.47 30.84
N PRO A 6 16.73 24.25 31.09
CA PRO A 6 17.60 23.10 31.22
C PRO A 6 18.43 22.94 29.93
N ASP A 7 19.71 22.58 30.07
CA ASP A 7 20.65 22.49 28.95
C ASP A 7 20.32 21.34 27.98
N ASP A 8 19.55 20.35 28.47
CA ASP A 8 19.12 19.14 27.78
C ASP A 8 17.84 19.36 26.96
N CYS A 9 17.87 18.97 25.68
CA CYS A 9 16.73 19.04 24.75
C CYS A 9 15.54 18.19 25.20
N LEU A 10 15.76 17.14 26.00
CA LEU A 10 14.69 16.33 26.58
C LEU A 10 13.88 17.12 27.62
N ALA A 11 14.58 17.88 28.46
CA ALA A 11 13.97 18.68 29.52
C ALA A 11 13.27 19.94 28.97
N ARG A 12 13.76 20.50 27.86
CA ARG A 12 13.09 21.58 27.11
C ARG A 12 11.90 21.11 26.27
N ASN A 13 11.74 19.79 26.08
CA ASN A 13 10.72 19.20 25.21
C ASN A 13 10.78 19.80 23.79
N ASP A 14 12.00 19.90 23.25
CA ASP A 14 12.23 20.43 21.91
C ASP A 14 11.68 19.45 20.85
N TRP A 15 11.30 19.96 19.68
CA TRP A 15 10.78 19.12 18.59
C TRP A 15 11.84 18.16 18.05
N ILE A 16 13.09 18.61 17.98
CA ILE A 16 14.22 17.85 17.45
C ILE A 16 15.22 17.66 18.59
N CYS A 17 15.40 16.42 19.02
CA CYS A 17 16.30 16.08 20.12
C CYS A 17 17.04 14.78 19.77
N GLY A 18 18.34 14.89 19.49
CA GLY A 18 19.19 13.74 19.17
C GLY A 18 19.27 12.74 20.34
N ASP A 19 19.23 13.24 21.56
CA ASP A 19 19.29 12.44 22.79
C ASP A 19 18.06 11.55 22.96
N TYR A 20 16.91 11.94 22.38
CA TYR A 20 15.74 11.08 22.35
C TYR A 20 15.99 9.82 21.52
N LEU A 21 16.64 9.95 20.36
CA LEU A 21 16.92 8.81 19.48
C LEU A 21 17.95 7.87 20.08
N SER A 22 19.01 8.40 20.73
CA SER A 22 20.04 7.58 21.36
C SER A 22 19.51 6.85 22.61
N THR A 23 18.83 7.59 23.50
CA THR A 23 18.36 7.08 24.79
C THR A 23 17.18 6.12 24.62
N ARG A 24 16.26 6.38 23.66
CA ARG A 24 15.07 5.54 23.43
C ARG A 24 15.18 4.61 22.23
N ARG A 25 16.40 4.34 21.75
CA ARG A 25 16.65 3.53 20.55
C ARG A 25 15.96 2.17 20.58
N GLN A 26 16.05 1.44 21.68
CA GLN A 26 15.46 0.10 21.78
C GLN A 26 13.93 0.15 21.64
N ILE A 27 13.29 1.07 22.36
CA ILE A 27 11.84 1.30 22.28
C ILE A 27 11.41 1.64 20.85
N LEU A 28 12.18 2.48 20.15
CA LEU A 28 11.91 2.83 18.76
C LEU A 28 12.06 1.62 17.83
N LEU A 29 13.11 0.81 18.01
CA LEU A 29 13.34 -0.40 17.20
C LEU A 29 12.23 -1.44 17.40
N ASP A 30 11.81 -1.67 18.65
CA ASP A 30 10.72 -2.59 18.98
C ASP A 30 9.40 -2.11 18.38
N ALA A 31 9.10 -0.81 18.49
CA ALA A 31 7.90 -0.21 17.92
C ALA A 31 7.89 -0.25 16.38
N VAL A 32 9.04 -0.03 15.73
CA VAL A 32 9.21 -0.18 14.28
C VAL A 32 9.00 -1.64 13.87
N GLY A 33 9.60 -2.59 14.59
CA GLY A 33 9.45 -4.03 14.34
C GLY A 33 7.99 -4.47 14.43
N GLN A 34 7.31 -4.08 15.51
CA GLN A 34 5.88 -4.38 15.68
C GLN A 34 5.04 -3.74 14.57
N HIS A 35 5.31 -2.49 14.19
CA HIS A 35 4.56 -1.79 13.17
C HIS A 35 4.71 -2.45 11.79
N ILE A 36 5.93 -2.84 11.43
CA ILE A 36 6.24 -3.60 10.21
C ILE A 36 5.53 -4.95 10.23
N GLN A 37 5.64 -5.69 11.35
CA GLN A 37 5.05 -7.02 11.48
C GLN A 37 3.53 -6.99 11.31
N LEU A 38 2.84 -6.09 12.01
CA LEU A 38 1.39 -5.92 11.89
C LEU A 38 0.99 -5.57 10.45
N THR A 39 1.67 -4.59 9.84
CA THR A 39 1.38 -4.15 8.47
C THR A 39 1.56 -5.29 7.47
N VAL A 40 2.71 -5.98 7.49
CA VAL A 40 3.04 -7.02 6.52
C VAL A 40 2.10 -8.20 6.66
N ILE A 41 1.85 -8.68 7.88
CA ILE A 41 0.94 -9.82 8.11
C ILE A 41 -0.46 -9.48 7.61
N SER A 42 -0.97 -8.29 7.91
CA SER A 42 -2.31 -7.86 7.46
C SER A 42 -2.43 -7.72 5.96
N VAL A 43 -1.44 -7.11 5.30
CA VAL A 43 -1.46 -6.95 3.84
C VAL A 43 -1.34 -8.30 3.14
N VAL A 44 -0.46 -9.18 3.62
CA VAL A 44 -0.30 -10.53 3.07
C VAL A 44 -1.58 -11.34 3.25
N LEU A 45 -2.18 -11.33 4.44
CA LEU A 45 -3.45 -12.02 4.70
C LEU A 45 -4.57 -11.48 3.79
N GLY A 46 -4.67 -10.15 3.69
CA GLY A 46 -5.61 -9.48 2.79
C GLY A 46 -5.39 -9.88 1.33
N LEU A 47 -4.15 -9.97 0.86
CA LEU A 47 -3.79 -10.35 -0.51
C LEU A 47 -4.13 -11.81 -0.80
N VAL A 48 -3.78 -12.72 0.10
CA VAL A 48 -4.06 -14.16 -0.01
C VAL A 48 -5.55 -14.42 -0.14
N ILE A 49 -6.40 -13.62 0.52
CA ILE A 49 -7.87 -13.72 0.43
C ILE A 49 -8.41 -12.94 -0.79
N ALA A 50 -7.84 -11.77 -1.10
CA ALA A 50 -8.32 -10.90 -2.18
C ALA A 50 -8.15 -11.53 -3.56
N VAL A 51 -7.02 -12.19 -3.82
CA VAL A 51 -6.73 -12.82 -5.11
C VAL A 51 -7.76 -13.90 -5.48
N PRO A 52 -8.03 -14.94 -4.67
CA PRO A 52 -9.03 -15.94 -5.01
C PRO A 52 -10.44 -15.35 -5.08
N LEU A 53 -10.77 -14.40 -4.21
CA LEU A 53 -12.09 -13.75 -4.23
C LEU A 53 -12.31 -12.94 -5.51
N ALA A 54 -11.30 -12.18 -5.96
CA ALA A 54 -11.36 -11.43 -7.22
C ALA A 54 -11.42 -12.36 -8.44
N LEU A 55 -10.67 -13.46 -8.45
CA LEU A 55 -10.72 -14.45 -9.52
C LEU A 55 -12.09 -15.15 -9.60
N LEU A 56 -12.67 -15.50 -8.45
CA LEU A 56 -14.01 -16.08 -8.38
C LEU A 56 -15.07 -15.09 -8.85
N ALA A 57 -14.99 -13.84 -8.38
CA ALA A 57 -15.88 -12.75 -8.77
C ALA A 57 -15.87 -12.55 -10.30
N ARG A 58 -14.69 -12.58 -10.91
CA ARG A 58 -14.52 -12.48 -12.36
C ARG A 58 -15.14 -13.65 -13.11
N ARG A 59 -14.94 -14.88 -12.62
CA ARG A 59 -15.44 -16.10 -13.28
C ARG A 59 -16.96 -16.08 -13.37
N ARG A 60 -17.65 -15.55 -12.36
CA ARG A 60 -19.12 -15.48 -12.32
C ARG A 60 -19.54 -14.02 -12.27
N ARG A 61 -19.77 -13.39 -13.42
CA ARG A 61 -20.15 -11.96 -13.56
C ARG A 61 -21.20 -11.48 -12.56
N TRP A 62 -22.16 -12.34 -12.17
CA TRP A 62 -23.18 -11.99 -11.16
C TRP A 62 -22.61 -11.80 -9.74
N THR A 63 -21.51 -12.44 -9.39
CA THR A 63 -20.86 -12.30 -8.07
C THR A 63 -20.04 -11.01 -7.91
N VAL A 64 -19.74 -10.29 -9.01
CA VAL A 64 -19.02 -9.01 -8.95
C VAL A 64 -19.80 -7.96 -8.15
N GLY A 65 -21.11 -7.82 -8.40
CA GLY A 65 -21.97 -6.86 -7.71
C GLY A 65 -22.00 -7.07 -6.18
N PRO A 66 -22.35 -8.28 -5.69
CA PRO A 66 -22.32 -8.59 -4.27
C PRO A 66 -20.95 -8.43 -3.61
N VAL A 67 -19.86 -8.88 -4.25
CA VAL A 67 -18.50 -8.77 -3.69
C VAL A 67 -18.09 -7.29 -3.57
N LEU A 68 -18.33 -6.48 -4.60
CA LEU A 68 -18.07 -5.04 -4.54
C LEU A 68 -18.99 -4.32 -3.54
N GLY A 69 -20.25 -4.75 -3.43
CA GLY A 69 -21.20 -4.24 -2.42
C GLY A 69 -20.71 -4.49 -1.00
N ILE A 70 -20.40 -5.74 -0.66
CA ILE A 70 -19.90 -6.14 0.66
C ILE A 70 -18.59 -5.43 0.99
N THR A 71 -17.64 -5.38 0.04
CA THR A 71 -16.37 -4.65 0.25
C THR A 71 -16.57 -3.14 0.34
N THR A 72 -17.66 -2.57 -0.19
CA THR A 72 -18.03 -1.17 0.02
C THR A 72 -18.53 -0.95 1.43
N VAL A 73 -19.49 -1.76 1.88
CA VAL A 73 -20.00 -1.67 3.24
C VAL A 73 -18.87 -1.82 4.24
N LEU A 74 -17.99 -2.80 4.05
CA LEU A 74 -16.86 -3.02 4.95
C LEU A 74 -15.88 -1.84 4.98
N TYR A 75 -15.59 -1.23 3.83
CA TYR A 75 -14.72 -0.06 3.76
C TYR A 75 -15.34 1.20 4.39
N THR A 76 -16.68 1.31 4.39
CA THR A 76 -17.39 2.43 5.03
C THR A 76 -17.38 2.37 6.56
N ILE A 77 -17.13 1.21 7.16
CA ILE A 77 -17.04 1.08 8.62
C ILE A 77 -15.71 1.69 9.06
N PRO A 78 -15.70 2.78 9.87
CA PRO A 78 -14.45 3.36 10.35
C PRO A 78 -13.59 2.33 11.10
N SER A 79 -12.27 2.44 10.98
CA SER A 79 -11.34 1.50 11.64
C SER A 79 -11.57 1.36 13.14
N LEU A 80 -11.89 2.46 13.83
CA LEU A 80 -12.26 2.47 15.25
C LEU A 80 -13.48 1.60 15.55
N ALA A 81 -14.56 1.78 14.77
CA ALA A 81 -15.79 1.03 14.95
C ALA A 81 -15.58 -0.46 14.64
N MET A 82 -14.79 -0.75 13.62
CA MET A 82 -14.43 -2.13 13.27
C MET A 82 -13.64 -2.83 14.39
N PHE A 83 -12.72 -2.12 15.05
CA PHE A 83 -12.03 -2.68 16.22
C PHE A 83 -12.99 -2.98 17.37
N SER A 84 -13.94 -2.09 17.66
CA SER A 84 -14.98 -2.34 18.67
C SER A 84 -15.84 -3.57 18.33
N LEU A 85 -16.14 -3.82 17.05
CA LEU A 85 -16.89 -4.99 16.61
C LEU A 85 -16.09 -6.30 16.73
N LEU A 86 -14.77 -6.26 16.55
CA LEU A 86 -13.89 -7.43 16.64
C LEU A 86 -13.48 -7.75 18.09
N LEU A 87 -13.58 -6.77 19.00
CA LEU A 87 -13.17 -6.89 20.40
C LEU A 87 -13.80 -8.08 21.14
N PRO A 88 -15.12 -8.36 21.05
CA PRO A 88 -15.71 -9.49 21.75
C PRO A 88 -15.22 -10.86 21.27
N VAL A 89 -14.72 -10.93 20.03
CA VAL A 89 -14.29 -12.18 19.39
C VAL A 89 -12.80 -12.44 19.63
N TYR A 90 -11.97 -11.40 19.54
CA TYR A 90 -10.51 -11.53 19.57
C TYR A 90 -9.86 -10.99 20.84
N GLY A 91 -10.61 -10.27 21.68
CA GLY A 91 -10.09 -9.56 22.85
C GLY A 91 -9.08 -8.46 22.50
N LEU A 92 -8.42 -7.93 23.53
CA LEU A 92 -7.31 -6.99 23.37
C LEU A 92 -6.04 -7.72 22.94
N SER A 93 -5.89 -7.94 21.63
CA SER A 93 -4.78 -8.69 21.05
C SER A 93 -4.25 -8.07 19.76
N ALA A 94 -3.02 -8.43 19.39
CA ALA A 94 -2.45 -8.10 18.09
C ALA A 94 -3.31 -8.65 16.94
N THR A 95 -3.93 -9.82 17.14
CA THR A 95 -4.81 -10.47 16.17
C THR A 95 -6.00 -9.60 15.79
N LEU A 96 -6.59 -8.87 16.75
CA LEU A 96 -7.69 -7.94 16.49
C LEU A 96 -7.28 -6.87 15.46
N VAL A 97 -6.12 -6.25 15.66
CA VAL A 97 -5.57 -5.23 14.75
C VAL A 97 -5.27 -5.87 13.40
N VAL A 98 -4.62 -7.05 13.40
CA VAL A 98 -4.25 -7.75 12.17
C VAL A 98 -5.46 -8.07 11.31
N VAL A 99 -6.52 -8.62 11.90
CA VAL A 99 -7.77 -8.97 11.21
C VAL A 99 -8.45 -7.73 10.66
N GLY A 100 -8.58 -6.67 11.46
CA GLY A 100 -9.17 -5.41 10.98
C GLY A 100 -8.40 -4.83 9.78
N LEU A 101 -7.08 -4.72 9.89
CA LEU A 101 -6.23 -4.23 8.80
C LEU A 101 -6.27 -5.14 7.57
N ALA A 102 -6.38 -6.46 7.76
CA ALA A 102 -6.50 -7.43 6.68
C ALA A 102 -7.83 -7.28 5.94
N LEU A 103 -8.93 -7.02 6.65
CA LEU A 103 -10.24 -6.72 6.07
C LEU A 103 -10.19 -5.44 5.21
N TYR A 104 -9.58 -4.38 5.71
CA TYR A 104 -9.35 -3.16 4.93
C TYR A 104 -8.49 -3.42 3.69
N SER A 105 -7.36 -4.09 3.87
CA SER A 105 -6.45 -4.46 2.77
C SER A 105 -7.19 -5.30 1.72
N LEU A 106 -7.99 -6.28 2.14
CA LEU A 106 -8.85 -7.09 1.29
C LEU A 106 -9.76 -6.22 0.43
N THR A 107 -10.47 -5.25 1.02
CA THR A 107 -11.39 -4.38 0.26
C THR A 107 -10.67 -3.58 -0.83
N LEU A 108 -9.49 -3.01 -0.52
CA LEU A 108 -8.70 -2.24 -1.47
C LEU A 108 -8.14 -3.14 -2.57
N LEU A 109 -7.61 -4.30 -2.21
CA LEU A 109 -6.98 -5.23 -3.13
C LEU A 109 -7.99 -5.84 -4.10
N VAL A 110 -9.17 -6.28 -3.63
CA VAL A 110 -10.20 -6.84 -4.51
C VAL A 110 -10.61 -5.85 -5.59
N ARG A 111 -10.87 -4.59 -5.22
CA ARG A 111 -11.24 -3.53 -6.17
C ARG A 111 -10.16 -3.30 -7.22
N ASN A 112 -8.91 -3.17 -6.80
CA ASN A 112 -7.81 -2.89 -7.71
C ASN A 112 -7.45 -4.08 -8.60
N ILE A 113 -7.54 -5.31 -8.08
CA ILE A 113 -7.33 -6.53 -8.87
C ILE A 113 -8.42 -6.66 -9.93
N LEU A 114 -9.70 -6.46 -9.56
CA LEU A 114 -10.81 -6.49 -10.52
C LEU A 114 -10.66 -5.39 -11.59
N ALA A 115 -10.37 -4.16 -11.18
CA ALA A 115 -10.12 -3.06 -12.11
C ALA A 115 -8.93 -3.35 -13.06
N GLY A 116 -7.86 -3.97 -12.55
CA GLY A 116 -6.72 -4.37 -13.36
C GLY A 116 -7.04 -5.44 -14.40
N LEU A 117 -7.88 -6.43 -14.05
CA LEU A 117 -8.32 -7.49 -14.96
C LEU A 117 -9.33 -6.98 -16.00
N ASP A 118 -10.20 -6.05 -15.61
CA ASP A 118 -11.14 -5.39 -16.50
C ASP A 118 -10.44 -4.43 -17.47
N GLY A 119 -9.33 -3.81 -17.04
CA GLY A 119 -8.49 -2.94 -17.87
C GLY A 119 -7.68 -3.65 -18.96
N VAL A 120 -7.70 -5.00 -19.01
CA VAL A 120 -7.02 -5.75 -20.08
C VAL A 120 -7.77 -5.57 -21.41
N PRO A 121 -7.09 -5.10 -22.50
CA PRO A 121 -7.72 -4.80 -23.78
C PRO A 121 -8.53 -5.96 -24.36
N ALA A 122 -9.69 -5.67 -24.93
CA ALA A 122 -10.58 -6.67 -25.51
C ALA A 122 -9.90 -7.38 -26.69
N GLU A 123 -9.12 -6.65 -27.48
CA GLU A 123 -8.40 -7.14 -28.65
C GLU A 123 -7.38 -8.21 -28.26
N ALA A 124 -6.70 -8.04 -27.12
CA ALA A 124 -5.76 -9.04 -26.60
C ALA A 124 -6.50 -10.32 -26.15
N LYS A 125 -7.70 -10.18 -25.59
CA LYS A 125 -8.56 -11.32 -25.17
C LYS A 125 -9.17 -12.05 -26.37
N GLU A 126 -9.51 -11.33 -27.44
CA GLU A 126 -10.04 -11.92 -28.68
C GLU A 126 -8.95 -12.61 -29.48
N ALA A 127 -7.77 -12.01 -29.61
CA ALA A 127 -6.61 -12.63 -30.22
C ALA A 127 -6.22 -13.94 -29.52
N ALA A 128 -6.24 -13.96 -28.18
CA ALA A 128 -6.02 -15.18 -27.39
C ALA A 128 -7.00 -16.30 -27.76
N ARG A 129 -8.30 -15.97 -27.84
CA ARG A 129 -9.34 -16.93 -28.23
C ARG A 129 -9.17 -17.41 -29.67
N GLY A 130 -8.83 -16.51 -30.59
CA GLY A 130 -8.53 -16.84 -31.99
C GLY A 130 -7.31 -17.77 -32.15
N MET A 131 -6.35 -17.68 -31.23
CA MET A 131 -5.20 -18.60 -31.15
C MET A 131 -5.51 -19.92 -30.41
N GLY A 132 -6.76 -20.17 -30.00
CA GLY A 132 -7.16 -21.42 -29.34
C GLY A 132 -6.81 -21.50 -27.84
N TYR A 133 -6.54 -20.38 -27.17
CA TYR A 133 -6.31 -20.39 -25.72
C TYR A 133 -7.60 -20.73 -24.97
N GLY A 134 -7.55 -21.77 -24.12
CA GLY A 134 -8.61 -22.04 -23.14
C GLY A 134 -8.69 -20.97 -22.05
N PRO A 135 -9.81 -20.86 -21.31
CA PRO A 135 -10.07 -19.75 -20.37
C PRO A 135 -9.03 -19.63 -19.25
N MET A 136 -8.53 -20.76 -18.71
CA MET A 136 -7.47 -20.73 -17.70
C MET A 136 -6.10 -20.37 -18.29
N ARG A 137 -5.80 -20.85 -19.49
CA ARG A 137 -4.54 -20.52 -20.17
C ARG A 137 -4.51 -19.06 -20.57
N GLN A 138 -5.63 -18.51 -21.04
CA GLN A 138 -5.80 -17.09 -21.35
C GLN A 138 -5.63 -16.23 -20.09
N LEU A 139 -6.25 -16.62 -18.96
CA LEU A 139 -6.09 -15.93 -17.68
C LEU A 139 -4.62 -15.88 -17.26
N LEU A 140 -3.94 -17.03 -17.15
CA LEU A 140 -2.59 -17.11 -16.60
C LEU A 140 -1.51 -16.52 -17.52
N THR A 141 -1.68 -16.67 -18.84
CA THR A 141 -0.63 -16.32 -19.81
C THR A 141 -0.77 -14.89 -20.34
N ILE A 142 -1.99 -14.35 -20.36
CA ILE A 142 -2.28 -13.08 -21.03
C ILE A 142 -2.85 -12.09 -20.02
N GLU A 143 -3.99 -12.41 -19.42
CA GLU A 143 -4.70 -11.44 -18.59
C GLU A 143 -3.97 -11.12 -17.29
N LEU A 144 -3.44 -12.12 -16.59
CA LEU A 144 -2.73 -11.93 -15.32
C LEU A 144 -1.47 -11.06 -15.53
N PRO A 145 -0.55 -11.36 -16.48
CA PRO A 145 0.62 -10.52 -16.74
C PRO A 145 0.26 -9.09 -17.14
N LEU A 146 -0.77 -8.90 -17.96
CA LEU A 146 -1.25 -7.57 -18.36
C LEU A 146 -1.89 -6.80 -17.20
N ALA A 147 -2.50 -7.50 -16.23
CA ALA A 147 -3.09 -6.90 -15.04
C ALA A 147 -2.09 -6.67 -13.89
N VAL A 148 -0.91 -7.33 -13.89
CA VAL A 148 0.11 -7.16 -12.83
C VAL A 148 0.41 -5.70 -12.49
N PRO A 149 0.65 -4.77 -13.44
CA PRO A 149 0.95 -3.37 -13.10
C PRO A 149 -0.18 -2.70 -12.31
N ALA A 150 -1.44 -2.97 -12.68
CA ALA A 150 -2.60 -2.42 -11.99
C ALA A 150 -2.81 -3.07 -10.61
N ALA A 151 -2.63 -4.38 -10.51
CA ALA A 151 -2.68 -5.10 -9.24
C ALA A 151 -1.58 -4.62 -8.27
N MET A 152 -0.36 -4.39 -8.76
CA MET A 152 0.76 -3.85 -7.97
C MET A 152 0.49 -2.41 -7.52
N ALA A 153 -0.12 -1.57 -8.35
CA ALA A 153 -0.57 -0.25 -7.93
C ALA A 153 -1.60 -0.35 -6.79
N GLY A 154 -2.54 -1.28 -6.88
CA GLY A 154 -3.48 -1.58 -5.80
C GLY A 154 -2.81 -2.05 -4.52
N LEU A 155 -1.83 -2.93 -4.62
CA LEU A 155 -1.06 -3.44 -3.49
C LEU A 155 -0.27 -2.31 -2.79
N ARG A 156 0.29 -1.38 -3.56
CA ARG A 156 0.97 -0.19 -3.02
C ARG A 156 0.02 0.70 -2.23
N ILE A 157 -1.14 1.01 -2.79
CA ILE A 157 -2.19 1.79 -2.10
C ILE A 157 -2.62 1.07 -0.82
N ALA A 158 -2.93 -0.22 -0.90
CA ALA A 158 -3.32 -1.02 0.26
C ALA A 158 -2.24 -1.06 1.35
N THR A 159 -0.97 -1.18 0.97
CA THR A 159 0.15 -1.22 1.91
C THR A 159 0.35 0.12 2.61
N VAL A 160 0.34 1.23 1.88
CA VAL A 160 0.46 2.57 2.47
C VAL A 160 -0.72 2.87 3.39
N SER A 161 -1.94 2.51 2.99
CA SER A 161 -3.11 2.59 3.86
C SER A 161 -2.97 1.72 5.10
N ALA A 162 -2.47 0.48 4.99
CA ALA A 162 -2.27 -0.40 6.13
C ALA A 162 -1.25 0.17 7.14
N VAL A 163 -0.13 0.75 6.66
CA VAL A 163 0.84 1.47 7.53
C VAL A 163 0.13 2.59 8.30
N ALA A 164 -0.65 3.42 7.60
CA ALA A 164 -1.39 4.51 8.22
C ALA A 164 -2.42 4.00 9.26
N LEU A 165 -3.24 3.01 8.91
CA LEU A 165 -4.25 2.46 9.82
C LEU A 165 -3.64 1.70 11.01
N THR A 166 -2.43 1.15 10.87
CA THR A 166 -1.75 0.48 11.98
C THR A 166 -1.54 1.44 13.15
N THR A 167 -1.38 2.74 12.90
CA THR A 167 -1.28 3.75 13.96
C THR A 167 -2.53 3.83 14.84
N VAL A 168 -3.71 3.55 14.27
CA VAL A 168 -5.00 3.54 14.99
C VAL A 168 -5.08 2.35 15.95
N GLY A 169 -4.34 1.27 15.69
CA GLY A 169 -4.21 0.13 16.59
C GLY A 169 -3.64 0.52 17.97
N ALA A 170 -3.12 1.73 18.13
CA ALA A 170 -2.66 2.26 19.41
C ALA A 170 -3.73 2.32 20.49
N ILE A 171 -4.98 2.54 20.08
CA ILE A 171 -6.12 2.63 21.01
C ILE A 171 -6.40 1.30 21.72
N VAL A 172 -6.03 0.19 21.09
CA VAL A 172 -6.11 -1.16 21.68
C VAL A 172 -4.75 -1.66 22.19
N GLY A 173 -3.73 -0.80 22.20
CA GLY A 173 -2.38 -1.11 22.68
C GLY A 173 -1.45 -1.81 21.68
N TYR A 174 -1.90 -2.04 20.44
CA TYR A 174 -1.15 -2.77 19.41
C TYR A 174 -0.94 -1.93 18.14
N GLY A 175 -0.44 -0.71 18.27
CA GLY A 175 -0.18 0.21 17.15
C GLY A 175 1.28 0.29 16.68
N GLY A 176 2.23 -0.40 17.33
CA GLY A 176 3.67 -0.24 17.09
C GLY A 176 4.10 1.21 17.32
N LEU A 177 4.60 1.89 16.27
CA LEU A 177 4.87 3.33 16.29
C LEU A 177 3.65 4.18 16.70
N GLY A 178 2.43 3.73 16.40
CA GLY A 178 1.20 4.38 16.85
C GLY A 178 1.09 4.50 18.37
N ASN A 179 1.60 3.50 19.12
CA ASN A 179 1.61 3.54 20.59
C ASN A 179 2.46 4.72 21.08
N LEU A 180 3.59 4.97 20.43
CA LEU A 180 4.49 6.07 20.77
C LEU A 180 3.87 7.43 20.41
N ILE A 181 3.21 7.52 19.27
CA ILE A 181 2.46 8.73 18.88
C ILE A 181 1.37 9.01 19.92
N TYR A 182 0.55 8.01 20.25
CA TYR A 182 -0.55 8.14 21.20
C TYR A 182 -0.05 8.54 22.61
N ALA A 183 0.97 7.85 23.11
CA ALA A 183 1.57 8.17 24.41
C ALA A 183 2.21 9.58 24.41
N GLY A 184 2.92 9.96 23.35
CA GLY A 184 3.56 11.26 23.23
C GLY A 184 2.55 12.40 23.13
N MET A 185 1.40 12.17 22.48
CA MET A 185 0.28 13.11 22.46
C MET A 185 -0.34 13.27 23.86
N ASN A 186 -0.55 12.16 24.57
CA ASN A 186 -1.12 12.20 25.93
C ASN A 186 -0.19 12.88 26.95
N SER A 187 1.13 12.73 26.78
CA SER A 187 2.13 13.35 27.64
C SER A 187 2.67 14.70 27.11
N PHE A 188 2.11 15.22 26.01
CA PHE A 188 2.58 16.42 25.30
C PHE A 188 4.10 16.44 24.99
N PHE A 189 4.71 15.28 24.80
CA PHE A 189 6.15 15.15 24.55
C PHE A 189 6.44 15.22 23.04
N LYS A 190 6.84 16.39 22.56
CA LYS A 190 6.95 16.76 21.14
C LYS A 190 7.98 15.91 20.40
N ALA A 191 9.16 15.71 20.98
CA ALA A 191 10.20 14.87 20.38
C ALA A 191 9.72 13.44 20.07
N GLN A 192 8.91 12.86 20.96
CA GLN A 192 8.35 11.52 20.78
C GLN A 192 7.35 11.46 19.63
N VAL A 193 6.40 12.40 19.61
CA VAL A 193 5.38 12.47 18.56
C VAL A 193 6.02 12.68 17.19
N LEU A 194 6.97 13.62 17.07
CA LEU A 194 7.64 13.91 15.81
C LEU A 194 8.46 12.70 15.34
N THR A 195 9.30 12.12 16.22
CA THR A 195 10.16 10.99 15.86
C THR A 195 9.35 9.79 15.40
N ALA A 196 8.29 9.42 16.14
CA ALA A 196 7.44 8.29 15.78
C ALA A 196 6.67 8.53 14.48
N SER A 197 6.18 9.76 14.26
CA SER A 197 5.47 10.14 13.02
C SER A 197 6.40 10.11 11.80
N VAL A 198 7.62 10.65 11.92
CA VAL A 198 8.63 10.63 10.85
C VAL A 198 9.03 9.19 10.51
N LEU A 199 9.26 8.34 11.51
CA LEU A 199 9.54 6.92 11.30
C LEU A 199 8.39 6.21 10.58
N CYS A 200 7.14 6.53 10.91
CA CYS A 200 5.97 5.97 10.25
C CYS A 200 5.93 6.34 8.75
N VAL A 201 6.21 7.61 8.42
CA VAL A 201 6.30 8.08 7.01
C VAL A 201 7.45 7.40 6.28
N ILE A 202 8.61 7.26 6.92
CA ILE A 202 9.76 6.55 6.33
C ILE A 202 9.39 5.12 6.00
N ILE A 203 8.72 4.38 6.90
CA ILE A 203 8.27 3.01 6.65
C ILE A 203 7.31 2.95 5.45
N ALA A 204 6.33 3.86 5.40
CA ALA A 204 5.38 3.93 4.29
C ALA A 204 6.09 4.13 2.94
N VAL A 205 7.05 5.07 2.88
CA VAL A 205 7.83 5.36 1.67
C VAL A 205 8.72 4.19 1.31
N VAL A 206 9.39 3.56 2.27
CA VAL A 206 10.25 2.39 2.04
C VAL A 206 9.43 1.25 1.44
N PHE A 207 8.27 0.93 2.01
CA PHE A 207 7.39 -0.10 1.46
C PHE A 207 6.88 0.23 0.06
N ASP A 208 6.46 1.47 -0.18
CA ASP A 208 6.03 1.90 -1.51
C ASP A 208 7.14 1.75 -2.57
N LEU A 209 8.36 2.17 -2.22
CA LEU A 209 9.53 2.06 -3.09
C LEU A 209 9.97 0.62 -3.33
N LEU A 210 9.91 -0.25 -2.31
CA LEU A 210 10.20 -1.67 -2.45
C LEU A 210 9.20 -2.35 -3.39
N LEU A 211 7.91 -2.06 -3.23
CA LEU A 211 6.86 -2.58 -4.10
C LEU A 211 6.95 -2.02 -5.53
N LEU A 212 7.31 -0.76 -5.69
CA LEU A 212 7.60 -0.16 -7.00
C LEU A 212 8.83 -0.82 -7.65
N GLY A 213 9.86 -1.14 -6.87
CA GLY A 213 11.01 -1.93 -7.30
C GLY A 213 10.56 -3.30 -7.82
N ALA A 214 9.78 -4.03 -7.02
CA ALA A 214 9.21 -5.33 -7.38
C ALA A 214 8.34 -5.25 -8.66
N GLU A 215 7.46 -4.26 -8.78
CA GLU A 215 6.65 -4.02 -9.99
C GLU A 215 7.55 -3.87 -11.23
N ARG A 216 8.61 -3.08 -11.10
CA ARG A 216 9.56 -2.81 -12.18
C ARG A 216 10.37 -4.03 -12.59
N LEU A 217 10.63 -4.97 -11.68
CA LEU A 217 11.28 -6.24 -11.96
C LEU A 217 10.30 -7.23 -12.62
N LEU A 218 9.05 -7.26 -12.16
CA LEU A 218 8.00 -8.15 -12.67
C LEU A 218 7.47 -7.71 -14.04
N THR A 219 7.62 -6.44 -14.43
CA THR A 219 7.02 -5.88 -15.66
C THR A 219 8.06 -5.30 -16.65
N PRO A 220 9.09 -6.08 -17.06
CA PRO A 220 10.17 -5.57 -17.92
C PRO A 220 9.68 -5.09 -19.30
N TRP A 221 8.59 -5.67 -19.81
CA TRP A 221 8.00 -5.31 -21.12
C TRP A 221 7.50 -3.86 -21.17
N ARG A 222 7.08 -3.25 -20.04
CA ARG A 222 6.73 -1.81 -20.01
C ARG A 222 7.92 -0.92 -20.32
N ARG A 223 9.15 -1.35 -20.03
CA ARG A 223 10.38 -0.60 -20.36
C ARG A 223 10.70 -0.65 -21.85
N ALA A 224 10.47 -1.80 -22.49
CA ALA A 224 10.72 -1.98 -23.92
C ALA A 224 9.86 -1.02 -24.77
N GLY A 225 8.56 -0.90 -24.48
CA GLY A 225 7.65 -0.03 -25.23
C GLY A 225 7.95 1.48 -25.11
N ARG A 226 8.50 1.95 -23.98
CA ARG A 226 8.90 3.36 -23.80
C ARG A 226 10.12 3.73 -24.67
N ARG A 227 11.08 2.83 -24.83
CA ARG A 227 12.27 3.06 -25.69
C ARG A 227 11.90 3.16 -27.17
N THR A 228 10.97 2.33 -27.66
CA THR A 228 10.55 2.33 -29.07
C THR A 228 9.77 3.59 -29.44
N ARG A 229 8.90 4.07 -28.54
CA ARG A 229 8.08 5.28 -28.74
C ARG A 229 8.90 6.58 -28.70
N GLY A 230 9.97 6.60 -27.91
CA GLY A 230 10.96 7.70 -27.90
C GLY A 230 11.74 7.81 -29.21
N ARG A 231 12.22 6.68 -29.75
CA ARG A 231 12.94 6.64 -31.05
C ARG A 231 12.06 7.05 -32.23
N THR A 232 10.78 6.65 -32.26
CA THR A 232 9.86 7.04 -33.34
C THR A 232 9.51 8.53 -33.30
N ARG A 233 9.30 9.12 -32.12
CA ARG A 233 9.10 10.58 -32.00
C ARG A 233 10.35 11.39 -32.36
N ALA A 234 11.53 10.94 -31.93
CA ALA A 234 12.80 11.61 -32.29
C ALA A 234 13.06 11.53 -33.81
N GLY A 235 12.79 10.38 -34.44
CA GLY A 235 12.93 10.22 -35.90
C GLY A 235 11.90 11.02 -36.71
N ALA A 236 10.66 11.16 -36.21
CA ALA A 236 9.63 11.98 -36.86
C ALA A 236 9.92 13.49 -36.74
N GLY A 237 10.46 13.94 -35.61
CA GLY A 237 10.92 15.32 -35.42
C GLY A 237 12.09 15.68 -36.35
N ALA A 238 13.07 14.77 -36.47
CA ALA A 238 14.22 14.96 -37.35
C ALA A 238 13.81 15.01 -38.84
N LYS A 239 12.89 14.14 -39.29
CA LYS A 239 12.39 14.17 -40.68
C LYS A 239 11.64 15.46 -41.03
N ARG A 240 10.91 16.06 -40.08
CA ARG A 240 10.20 17.35 -40.28
C ARG A 240 11.15 18.54 -40.43
N LEU A 241 12.27 18.54 -39.69
CA LEU A 241 13.28 19.60 -39.80
C LEU A 241 14.03 19.55 -41.14
N VAL A 242 14.35 18.34 -41.62
CA VAL A 242 15.02 18.15 -42.93
C VAL A 242 14.13 18.53 -44.11
N THR A 243 12.81 18.32 -44.02
CA THR A 243 11.87 18.73 -45.08
C THR A 243 11.57 20.23 -45.07
N ALA A 244 11.70 20.91 -43.92
CA ALA A 244 11.56 22.36 -43.81
C ALA A 244 12.78 23.11 -44.38
N GLY A 245 14.00 22.60 -44.17
CA GLY A 245 15.23 23.22 -44.69
C GLY A 245 15.53 22.98 -46.18
N ARG A 246 14.66 22.26 -46.91
CA ARG A 246 14.80 21.98 -48.35
C ARG A 246 13.89 22.85 -49.22
N ARG A 247 13.14 23.78 -48.62
CA ARG A 247 12.18 24.68 -49.28
C ARG A 247 12.62 26.16 -49.27
N THR A 248 13.88 26.43 -48.95
CA THR A 248 14.55 27.73 -49.06
C THR A 248 15.72 27.60 -50.00
#